data_AF-A0A3C1RVA5-F1
#
_entry.id   AF-A0A3C1RVA5-F1
#
_cell.length_a   1.000
_cell.length_b   1.000
_cell.length_c   1.000
_cell.angle_alpha   90.00
_cell.angle_beta   90.00
_cell.angle_gamma   90.00
#
_symmetry.space_group_name_H-M   'P 1'
#
loop_
_entity.id
_entity.type
_entity.pdbx_description
1 polymer ?
#
loop_
_entity_poly.entity_id
_entity_poly.type
_entity_poly.pdbx_seq_one_letter_code
_entity_poly.pdbx_strand_id
1 'polypeptide(L)'
;MPTYNEVLKQAQSLSIIDQFQLLKDLQKIVSQGVEVEGTDEVIPANEIAESEAALADYLAGRDLGKSLKQVELELFGRELD
;
A
#
# COMPACT_ATOMS: atom_id res chain seq x y z
N MET A 1 -12.50 25.82 1.95
CA MET A 1 -11.69 24.89 1.14
C MET A 1 -11.69 25.41 -0.28
N PRO A 2 -10.54 25.48 -0.97
CA PRO A 2 -10.53 25.88 -2.37
C PRO A 2 -11.32 24.85 -3.19
N THR A 3 -12.14 25.34 -4.11
CA THR A 3 -12.91 24.50 -5.03
C THR A 3 -11.99 23.95 -6.13
N TYR A 4 -12.37 22.81 -6.74
CA TYR A 4 -11.62 22.19 -7.83
C TYR A 4 -11.20 23.19 -8.92
N ASN A 5 -12.12 24.08 -9.32
CA ASN A 5 -11.88 25.09 -10.35
C ASN A 5 -10.84 26.14 -9.94
N GLU A 6 -10.73 26.46 -8.66
CA GLU A 6 -9.74 27.42 -8.14
C GLU A 6 -8.34 26.79 -8.14
N VAL A 7 -8.24 25.53 -7.72
CA VAL A 7 -6.99 24.76 -7.75
C VAL A 7 -6.52 24.55 -9.19
N LEU A 8 -7.42 24.22 -10.11
CA LEU A 8 -7.11 24.05 -11.52
C LEU A 8 -6.58 25.34 -12.15
N LYS A 9 -7.22 26.48 -11.87
CA LYS A 9 -6.75 27.79 -12.35
C LYS A 9 -5.38 28.15 -11.79
N GLN A 10 -5.11 27.85 -10.51
CA GLN A 10 -3.79 28.04 -9.92
C GLN A 10 -2.73 27.17 -10.60
N ALA A 11 -3.02 25.89 -10.83
CA ALA A 11 -2.11 25.00 -11.54
C ALA A 11 -1.82 25.46 -12.98
N GLN A 12 -2.84 25.97 -13.69
CA GLN A 12 -2.68 26.50 -15.06
C GLN A 12 -1.91 27.82 -15.12
N SER A 13 -1.89 28.59 -14.03
CA SER A 13 -1.14 29.84 -13.95
C SER A 13 0.37 29.65 -13.72
N LEU A 14 0.80 28.43 -13.41
CA LEU A 14 2.21 28.08 -13.22
C LEU A 14 2.95 27.99 -14.55
N SER A 15 4.27 28.13 -14.51
CA SER A 15 5.12 27.86 -15.69
C SER A 15 5.05 26.38 -16.08
N ILE A 16 5.36 26.05 -17.35
CA ILE A 16 5.37 24.66 -17.83
C ILE A 16 6.31 23.78 -16.99
N ILE A 17 7.43 24.33 -16.52
CA ILE A 17 8.41 23.62 -15.68
C ILE A 17 7.78 23.30 -14.31
N ASP A 18 7.12 24.29 -13.70
CA ASP A 18 6.49 24.12 -12.40
C ASP A 18 5.27 23.19 -12.48
N GLN A 19 4.51 23.22 -13.58
CA GLN A 19 3.43 22.28 -13.84
C GLN A 19 3.95 20.84 -13.92
N PHE A 20 5.07 20.63 -14.61
CA PHE A 20 5.68 19.30 -14.73
C PHE A 20 6.22 18.80 -13.39
N GLN A 21 6.81 19.69 -12.59
CA GLN A 21 7.29 19.35 -11.26
C GLN A 21 6.13 19.03 -10.30
N LEU A 22 5.06 19.84 -10.34
CA LEU A 22 3.84 19.61 -9.58
C LEU A 22 3.20 18.25 -9.93
N LEU A 23 3.14 17.90 -11.23
CA LEU A 23 2.65 16.59 -11.67
C LEU A 23 3.51 15.45 -11.12
N LYS A 24 4.84 15.60 -11.15
CA LYS A 24 5.77 14.61 -10.58
C LYS A 24 5.58 14.41 -9.08
N ASP A 25 5.33 15.49 -8.34
CA ASP A 25 5.13 15.40 -6.90
C ASP A 25 3.73 14.86 -6.55
N LEU A 26 2.70 15.22 -7.32
CA LEU A 26 1.36 14.63 -7.19
C LEU A 26 1.37 13.12 -7.50
N GLN A 27 2.14 12.67 -8.49
CA GLN A 27 2.31 11.23 -8.78
C GLN A 27 2.93 10.46 -7.61
N LYS A 28 3.73 11.09 -6.76
CA LYS A 28 4.27 10.43 -5.55
C LYS A 28 3.27 10.36 -4.41
N ILE A 29 2.30 11.28 -4.39
CA ILE A 29 1.27 11.40 -3.35
C ILE A 29 0.06 10.52 -3.68
N VAL A 30 -0.28 10.37 -4.96
CA VAL A 30 -1.26 9.39 -5.41
C VAL A 30 -0.63 8.02 -5.21
N SER A 31 -0.93 7.41 -4.06
CA SER A 31 -0.58 6.04 -3.74
C SER A 31 -0.93 5.17 -4.93
N GLN A 32 0.08 4.51 -5.51
CA GLN A 32 -0.12 3.43 -6.47
C GLN A 32 -0.67 2.22 -5.71
N GLY A 33 -1.88 2.33 -5.18
CA GLY A 33 -2.61 1.19 -4.67
C GLY A 33 -3.16 0.42 -5.85
N VAL A 34 -3.14 -0.91 -5.76
CA VAL A 34 -3.79 -1.76 -6.75
C VAL A 34 -5.24 -1.94 -6.29
N GLU A 35 -6.19 -1.55 -7.15
CA GLU A 35 -7.60 -1.86 -6.94
C GLU A 35 -7.78 -3.39 -7.01
N VAL A 36 -8.41 -3.96 -5.98
CA VAL A 36 -8.69 -5.39 -5.94
C VAL A 36 -9.97 -5.67 -6.74
N GLU A 37 -9.87 -6.49 -7.79
CA GLU A 37 -10.98 -6.79 -8.70
C GLU A 37 -12.23 -7.26 -7.94
N GLY A 38 -13.34 -6.53 -8.12
CA GLY A 38 -14.62 -6.84 -7.47
C GLY A 38 -14.85 -6.20 -6.10
N THR A 39 -13.95 -5.34 -5.62
CA THR A 39 -14.10 -4.59 -4.36
C THR A 39 -13.62 -3.14 -4.49
N ASP A 40 -14.10 -2.25 -3.62
CA ASP A 40 -13.59 -0.87 -3.50
C ASP A 40 -12.29 -0.80 -2.67
N GLU A 41 -11.66 -1.95 -2.38
CA GLU A 41 -10.47 -2.04 -1.57
C GLU A 41 -9.22 -1.71 -2.42
N VAL A 42 -8.44 -0.76 -1.92
CA VAL A 42 -7.19 -0.32 -2.53
C VAL A 42 -6.06 -0.74 -1.59
N ILE A 43 -5.31 -1.77 -1.99
CA ILE A 43 -4.17 -2.25 -1.22
C ILE A 43 -2.93 -1.44 -1.62
N PRO A 44 -2.22 -0.83 -0.67
CA PRO A 44 -1.04 -0.03 -1.00
C PRO A 44 0.13 -0.93 -1.44
N ALA A 45 0.94 -0.44 -2.39
CA ALA A 45 1.99 -1.24 -3.03
C ALA A 45 3.02 -1.84 -2.06
N ASN A 46 3.26 -1.21 -0.91
CA ASN A 46 4.16 -1.74 0.11
C ASN A 46 3.62 -3.02 0.76
N GLU A 47 2.31 -3.09 1.04
CA GLU A 47 1.68 -4.29 1.61
C GLU A 47 1.71 -5.46 0.61
N ILE A 48 1.53 -5.15 -0.68
CA ILE A 48 1.67 -6.14 -1.75
C ILE A 48 3.11 -6.68 -1.81
N ALA A 49 4.10 -5.79 -1.79
CA ALA A 49 5.51 -6.19 -1.83
C ALA A 49 5.93 -7.03 -0.60
N GLU A 50 5.44 -6.68 0.59
CA GLU A 50 5.66 -7.46 1.81
C GLU A 50 5.01 -8.86 1.71
N SER A 51 3.78 -8.93 1.19
CA SER A 51 3.07 -10.20 0.97
C SER A 51 3.78 -11.08 -0.07
N GLU A 52 4.27 -10.50 -1.17
CA GLU A 52 5.02 -11.24 -2.19
C GLU A 52 6.35 -11.77 -1.64
N ALA A 53 7.05 -10.97 -0.83
CA ALA A 53 8.29 -11.40 -0.18
C ALA A 53 8.03 -12.58 0.79
N ALA A 54 6.98 -12.48 1.61
CA ALA A 54 6.60 -13.56 2.52
C ALA A 54 6.26 -14.86 1.76
N LEU A 55 5.52 -14.76 0.65
CA LEU A 55 5.21 -15.90 -0.21
C LEU A 55 6.47 -16.53 -0.82
N ALA A 56 7.41 -15.70 -1.29
CA ALA A 56 8.67 -16.16 -1.86
C ALA A 56 9.53 -16.89 -0.81
N ASP A 57 9.55 -16.41 0.43
CA ASP A 57 10.26 -17.06 1.55
C ASP A 57 9.63 -18.39 1.95
N TYR A 58 8.30 -18.48 1.94
CA TYR A 58 7.58 -19.73 2.13
C TYR A 58 7.91 -20.76 1.05
N LEU A 59 7.81 -20.37 -0.23
CA LEU A 59 8.13 -21.26 -1.35
C LEU A 59 9.60 -21.69 -1.36
N ALA A 60 10.51 -20.83 -0.89
CA ALA A 60 11.92 -21.14 -0.76
C ALA A 60 12.26 -22.00 0.47
N GLY A 61 11.28 -22.32 1.33
CA GLY A 61 11.49 -23.05 2.59
C GLY A 61 12.34 -22.28 3.62
N ARG A 62 12.48 -20.96 3.45
CA ARG A 62 13.12 -20.07 4.43
C ARG A 62 12.15 -19.68 5.55
N ASP A 63 10.86 -19.70 5.25
CA ASP A 63 9.82 -19.63 6.26
C ASP A 63 9.68 -20.99 6.95
N LEU A 64 10.10 -21.05 8.21
CA LEU A 64 9.95 -22.23 9.06
C LEU A 64 8.52 -22.39 9.60
N GLY A 65 7.65 -21.41 9.30
CA GLY A 65 6.31 -21.31 9.84
C GLY A 65 6.29 -21.06 11.35
N LYS A 66 5.08 -20.98 11.90
CA LYS A 66 4.88 -20.99 13.35
C LYS A 66 4.49 -22.39 13.80
N SER A 67 5.00 -22.82 14.94
CA SER A 67 4.50 -24.05 15.57
C SER A 67 3.05 -23.87 16.01
N LEU A 68 2.29 -24.96 16.07
CA LEU A 68 0.89 -24.94 16.52
C LEU A 68 0.73 -24.22 17.87
N LYS A 69 1.64 -24.50 18.82
CA LYS A 69 1.66 -23.85 20.14
C LYS A 69 1.84 -22.33 20.08
N GLN A 70 2.70 -21.85 19.17
CA GLN A 70 2.90 -20.41 18.99
C GLN A 70 1.65 -19.74 18.39
N VAL A 71 1.00 -20.40 17.44
CA VAL A 71 -0.26 -19.92 16.86
C VAL A 71 -1.37 -19.88 17.91
N GLU A 72 -1.47 -20.93 18.74
CA GLU A 72 -2.45 -21.02 19.83
C GLU A 72 -2.24 -19.92 20.88
N LEU A 73 -0.99 -19.65 21.24
CA LEU A 73 -0.65 -18.58 22.18
C LEU A 73 -1.04 -17.19 21.61
N GLU A 74 -0.79 -16.94 20.33
CA GLU A 74 -1.12 -15.65 19.69
C GLU A 74 -2.63 -15.44 19.53
N LEU A 75 -3.40 -16.48 19.18
CA LEU A 75 -4.85 -16.35 18.99
C LEU A 75 -5.63 -16.37 20.31
N PHE A 76 -5.23 -17.20 21.28
CA PHE A 76 -6.02 -17.48 22.47
C PHE A 76 -5.39 -16.98 23.77
N GLY A 77 -4.15 -16.47 23.72
CA GLY A 77 -3.43 -15.96 24.89
C GLY A 77 -3.07 -17.05 25.92
N ARG A 78 -3.22 -18.33 25.57
CA ARG A 78 -2.90 -19.49 26.41
C ARG A 78 -2.56 -20.69 25.54
N GLU A 79 -1.73 -21.60 26.06
CA GLU A 79 -1.60 -22.94 25.47
C GLU A 79 -2.91 -23.71 25.75
N LEU A 80 -3.43 -24.42 24.75
CA LEU A 80 -4.55 -25.35 24.94
C LEU A 80 -3.96 -26.69 25.39
N ASP A 81 -4.37 -27.15 26.59
CA ASP A 81 -3.96 -28.42 27.19
C ASP A 81 -4.41 -29.65 26.39
#